data_AF-H3ZHS3-F1
#
_entry.id   AF-H3ZHS3-F1
#
_cell.length_a   1.000
_cell.length_b   1.000
_cell.length_c   1.000
_cell.angle_alpha   90.00
_cell.angle_beta   90.00
_cell.angle_gamma   90.00
#
_symmetry.space_group_name_H-M   'P 1'
#
loop_
_entity.id
_entity.type
_entity.pdbx_description
1 polymer ?
#
loop_
_entity_poly.entity_id
_entity_poly.type
_entity_poly.pdbx_seq_one_letter_code
_entity_poly.pdbx_strand_id
1 'polypeptide(L)' 'MTIAVVGAGIAGLACANRLQQLGKPVQLFDKARGPGGRMTSKRSAEGLS' A
#
# COMPACT_ATOMS: atom_id res chain seq x y z
N MET A 1 3.72 -20.37 -4.91
CA MET A 1 2.63 -19.98 -3.99
C MET A 1 2.74 -18.50 -3.72
N THR A 2 1.67 -17.73 -3.97
CA THR A 2 1.66 -16.26 -3.83
C THR A 2 0.96 -15.88 -2.53
N ILE A 3 1.53 -14.92 -1.79
CA ILE A 3 0.96 -14.44 -0.53
C ILE A 3 0.02 -13.27 -0.82
N ALA A 4 -1.24 -13.38 -0.40
CA ALA A 4 -2.20 -12.30 -0.48
C ALA A 4 -2.11 -11.41 0.77
N VAL A 5 -2.02 -10.10 0.57
CA VAL A 5 -2.10 -9.10 1.63
C VAL A 5 -3.31 -8.21 1.38
N VAL A 6 -4.22 -8.13 2.33
CA VAL A 6 -5.43 -7.31 2.25
C VAL A 6 -5.25 -6.03 3.06
N GLY A 7 -5.32 -4.90 2.38
CA GLY A 7 -5.05 -3.56 2.88
C GLY A 7 -3.69 -3.02 2.41
N ALA A 8 -3.70 -1.87 1.74
CA ALA A 8 -2.57 -1.06 1.30
C ALA A 8 -2.36 0.17 2.21
N GLY A 9 -2.69 0.04 3.50
CA GLY A 9 -2.25 0.96 4.55
C GLY A 9 -0.79 0.72 4.95
N ILE A 10 -0.27 1.50 5.91
CA ILE A 10 1.14 1.40 6.36
C ILE A 10 1.54 -0.02 6.73
N ALA A 11 0.71 -0.73 7.49
CA ALA A 11 1.01 -2.08 7.97
C ALA A 11 1.07 -3.08 6.81
N GLY A 12 0.10 -3.01 5.88
CA GLY A 12 0.06 -3.92 4.73
C GLY A 12 1.19 -3.68 3.75
N LEU A 13 1.52 -2.41 3.48
CA LEU A 13 2.66 -2.05 2.64
C LEU A 13 3.99 -2.48 3.26
N ALA A 14 4.18 -2.27 4.57
CA ALA A 14 5.38 -2.71 5.28
C ALA A 14 5.55 -4.25 5.25
N CYS A 15 4.45 -4.97 5.48
CA CYS A 15 4.41 -6.43 5.38
C CYS A 15 4.78 -6.91 3.95
N ALA A 16 4.12 -6.38 2.94
CA ALA A 16 4.36 -6.74 1.54
C ALA A 16 5.80 -6.42 1.10
N ASN A 17 6.33 -5.27 1.50
CA ASN A 17 7.72 -4.90 1.23
C ASN A 17 8.70 -5.90 1.85
N ARG A 18 8.49 -6.26 3.13
CA ARG A 18 9.35 -7.25 3.81
C ARG A 18 9.30 -8.62 3.15
N LEU A 19 8.11 -9.07 2.75
CA LEU A 19 7.93 -10.34 2.04
C LEU A 19 8.61 -10.33 0.66
N GLN A 20 8.51 -9.23 -0.10
CA GLN A 20 9.21 -9.08 -1.37
C GLN A 20 10.73 -9.11 -1.20
N GLN A 21 11.27 -8.44 -0.17
CA GLN A 21 12.70 -8.49 0.16
C GLN A 21 13.19 -9.91 0.50
N LEU A 22 12.30 -10.78 0.97
CA LEU A 22 12.59 -12.21 1.22
C LEU A 22 12.41 -13.09 -0.04
N GLY A 23 12.22 -12.48 -1.21
CA GLY A 23 11.97 -13.19 -2.46
C GLY A 23 10.62 -13.90 -2.51
N LYS A 24 9.66 -13.52 -1.64
CA LYS A 24 8.32 -14.10 -1.67
C LYS A 24 7.43 -13.34 -2.65
N PRO A 25 6.72 -14.03 -3.55
CA PRO A 25 5.74 -13.38 -4.42
C PRO A 25 4.55 -12.91 -3.57
N VAL A 26 4.17 -11.65 -3.73
CA VAL A 26 3.09 -10.99 -2.97
C VAL A 26 2.11 -10.35 -3.93
N GLN A 27 0.81 -10.48 -3.61
CA GLN A 27 -0.24 -9.72 -4.26
C GLN A 27 -1.00 -8.89 -3.21
N LEU A 28 -1.10 -7.60 -3.45
CA LEU A 28 -1.74 -6.64 -2.55
C LEU A 28 -3.16 -6.34 -3.05
N PHE A 29 -4.13 -6.34 -2.15
CA PHE A 29 -5.52 -5.98 -2.46
C PHE A 29 -5.96 -4.84 -1.54
N ASP A 30 -6.54 -3.78 -2.08
CA ASP A 30 -7.16 -2.71 -1.29
C ASP A 30 -8.45 -2.25 -1.97
N LYS A 31 -9.47 -1.91 -1.18
CA LYS A 31 -10.76 -1.40 -1.66
C LYS A 31 -10.69 0.09 -2.05
N ALA A 32 -9.79 0.83 -1.44
CA ALA A 32 -9.62 2.26 -1.62
C ALA A 32 -9.07 2.59 -3.01
N ARG A 33 -9.26 3.84 -3.42
CA ARG A 33 -8.82 4.35 -4.73
C ARG A 33 -7.32 4.64 -4.81
N GLY A 34 -6.58 4.43 -3.73
CA GLY A 34 -5.13 4.69 -3.68
C GLY A 34 -4.49 4.13 -2.40
N PRO A 35 -3.16 3.97 -2.39
CA PRO A 35 -2.42 3.44 -1.26
C PRO A 35 -2.32 4.46 -0.12
N GLY A 36 -1.95 3.97 1.08
CA GLY A 36 -1.71 4.78 2.28
C GLY A 36 -2.76 4.60 3.37
N GLY A 37 -3.96 4.11 3.02
CA GLY A 37 -5.04 3.88 3.97
C GLY A 37 -5.38 5.16 4.75
N ARG A 38 -5.25 5.11 6.08
CA ARG A 38 -5.51 6.29 6.95
C ARG A 38 -4.48 7.40 6.81
N MET A 39 -3.33 7.16 6.16
CA MET A 39 -2.27 8.16 5.96
C MET A 39 -2.35 8.85 4.60
N THR A 40 -3.40 8.61 3.81
CA THR A 40 -3.53 9.23 2.48
C THR A 40 -3.73 10.75 2.61
N SER A 41 -2.85 11.53 1.98
CA SER A 41 -3.04 12.97 1.80
C SER A 41 -3.77 13.26 0.49
N LYS A 42 -4.75 14.16 0.54
CA LYS A 42 -5.40 14.68 -0.69
C LYS A 42 -4.50 15.74 -1.30
N ARG A 43 -4.26 15.67 -2.61
CA ARG A 43 -3.63 16.76 -3.36
C ARG A 43 -4.69 17.82 -3.62
N SER A 44 -4.60 18.96 -2.96
CA SER A 44 -5.40 20.16 -3.29
C SER A 44 -4.64 21.00 -4.31
N ALA A 45 -5.38 21.68 -5.19
CA ALA A 45 -4.78 22.59 -6.19
C ALA A 45 -4.07 23.80 -5.55
N GLU A 46 -4.33 24.09 -4.28
CA GLU A 46 -3.72 25.19 -3.51
C GLU A 46 -2.23 24.99 -3.20
N GLY A 47 -1.65 23.82 -3.47
CA GLY A 47 -0.21 23.55 -3.25
C GLY A 47 0.69 23.78 -4.47
N LEU A 48 0.15 24.32 -5.56
CA LEU A 48 0.88 24.62 -6.82
C LEU A 48 1.05 26.14 -7.07
N SER A 49 1.10 26.96 -6.00
CA SER A 49 1.50 28.37 -6.08
C SER A 49 2.99 28.55 -5.80
#